data_AF-A0A1X0UBA1-F1
#
_entry.id   AF-A0A1X0UBA1-F1
#
_cell.length_a   1.000
_cell.length_b   1.000
_cell.length_c   1.000
_cell.angle_alpha   90.00
_cell.angle_beta   90.00
_cell.angle_gamma   90.00
#
_symmetry.space_group_name_H-M   'P 1'
#
loop_
_entity.id
_entity.type
_entity.pdbx_description
1 polymer ?
#
loop_
_entity_poly.entity_id
_entity_poly.type
_entity_poly.pdbx_seq_one_letter_code
_entity_poly.pdbx_strand_id
1 'polypeptide(L)'
;MLTSKRTVSALVAVTALVLAGCSDDGPPEPNTTAQQFVDAVNGGNAEAAAALTTDPAAAAAALTGLYDGLSAGGTVTATPDFTVGDTSEEGGTVTLDATWRFSTTQDGTEEPDGEPKQWQYATTATATETDQGWRIDWDPAVLAPTLAAERTIRFTPTDALVSAKVFDRAGRELMSQQVVTLVNVDATADPAAVAALVTPIVPTITAQSITADVAGAQGKTVTLVSLRASDVDPIAAQLAAMPGVTLAPQARLLTTDSALASPALNGVSELWQQQLDANKGWSVQSVKVDGSVEPLAGIDAQPAPDIATTLDSALQIKAENALASLPQQAAIVALQPSTGNVLAVAQNAAADAEGPIALTGLYPPGSTFKTVTTSAALEAGTATPDTILPCPGTENIEGRQIPNDDNFDLGDVPLHTAFARSCNTTMGRLGVGLPADGLQQTAQQYGLGVDYVTPGLTSVTGNVPLAATPAQRVESAIGQGQVTASPFGMALVASSIASGALKAPTLLDGQPGVANATPKPVDPQVAEQVKAMMRETVTNGTATQLQDIPGLLGKTGTAEFGPNNEIAHGWFVGIAGDLAFAVFVAGGQSSGPALEAAGKLLR
;
A
#
# COMPACT_ATOMS: atom_id res chain seq x y z
N MET A 1 43.34 12.07 -50.18
CA MET A 1 44.26 11.15 -49.47
C MET A 1 43.47 10.59 -48.30
N LEU A 2 42.92 9.37 -48.42
CA LEU A 2 43.61 8.09 -48.16
C LEU A 2 44.11 8.10 -46.70
N THR A 3 43.70 7.23 -45.77
CA THR A 3 43.22 5.86 -45.93
C THR A 3 42.66 5.32 -44.61
N SER A 4 41.53 4.62 -44.71
CA SER A 4 41.06 3.55 -43.84
C SER A 4 41.95 2.30 -43.97
N LYS A 5 42.05 1.48 -42.91
CA LYS A 5 42.14 -0.01 -42.89
C LYS A 5 42.40 -0.48 -41.45
N ARG A 6 41.52 -1.28 -40.81
CA ARG A 6 41.31 -2.75 -40.94
C ARG A 6 42.60 -3.58 -40.75
N THR A 7 42.65 -4.30 -39.63
CA THR A 7 43.57 -5.41 -39.32
C THR A 7 42.70 -6.42 -38.56
N VAL A 8 42.11 -7.45 -39.18
CA VAL A 8 42.67 -8.70 -39.74
C VAL A 8 43.48 -9.47 -38.71
N SER A 9 42.88 -10.58 -38.27
CA SER A 9 43.40 -11.65 -37.45
C SER A 9 44.68 -12.26 -38.04
N ALA A 10 45.64 -12.57 -37.18
CA ALA A 10 46.72 -13.51 -37.48
C ALA A 10 46.82 -14.53 -36.35
N LEU A 11 46.46 -15.76 -36.70
CA LEU A 11 46.61 -16.97 -35.91
C LEU A 11 48.12 -17.29 -35.81
N VAL A 12 48.68 -17.35 -34.60
CA VAL A 12 50.02 -17.89 -34.36
C VAL A 12 49.88 -19.03 -33.36
N ALA A 13 50.01 -20.26 -33.87
CA ALA A 13 50.18 -21.46 -33.07
C ALA A 13 51.59 -21.46 -32.49
N VAL A 14 51.70 -21.42 -31.16
CA VAL A 14 52.96 -21.68 -30.44
C VAL A 14 52.83 -23.03 -29.75
N THR A 15 53.63 -23.96 -30.23
CA THR A 15 53.76 -25.34 -29.75
C THR A 15 54.30 -25.35 -28.33
N ALA A 16 53.54 -25.94 -27.39
CA ALA A 16 53.95 -26.16 -26.02
C ALA A 16 55.08 -27.21 -25.96
N LEU A 17 56.26 -26.81 -25.51
CA LEU A 17 57.28 -27.73 -25.01
C LEU A 17 57.04 -27.94 -23.51
N VAL A 18 56.68 -29.16 -23.16
CA VAL A 18 56.54 -29.64 -21.78
C VAL A 18 57.92 -29.68 -21.14
N LEU A 19 58.19 -28.77 -20.22
CA LEU A 19 59.24 -28.93 -19.21
C LEU A 19 58.56 -29.44 -17.94
N ALA A 20 58.69 -30.76 -17.73
CA ALA A 20 58.42 -31.39 -16.46
C ALA A 20 59.41 -30.85 -15.42
N GLY A 21 59.01 -29.81 -14.70
CA GLY A 21 59.61 -29.43 -13.44
C GLY A 21 59.00 -30.29 -12.35
N CYS A 22 59.75 -31.29 -11.88
CA CYS A 22 59.46 -31.97 -10.63
C CYS A 22 59.71 -30.96 -9.49
N SER A 23 58.64 -30.48 -8.86
CA SER A 23 58.67 -30.06 -7.47
C SER A 23 58.11 -31.22 -6.65
N ASP A 24 58.90 -31.69 -5.69
CA ASP A 24 58.51 -32.60 -4.63
C ASP A 24 57.32 -32.02 -3.84
N ASP A 25 56.12 -32.58 -4.01
CA ASP A 25 55.02 -32.43 -3.07
C ASP A 25 54.66 -33.84 -2.58
N GLY A 26 54.88 -34.12 -1.31
CA GLY A 26 54.37 -35.34 -0.67
C GLY A 26 52.84 -35.41 -0.76
N PRO A 27 52.21 -36.56 -0.42
CA PRO A 27 50.75 -36.64 -0.35
C PRO A 27 50.21 -35.53 0.56
N PRO A 28 49.06 -34.90 0.23
CA PRO A 28 48.55 -33.74 0.96
C PRO A 28 48.34 -34.09 2.44
N GLU A 29 48.94 -33.32 3.36
CA GLU A 29 48.74 -33.54 4.81
C GLU A 29 47.26 -33.38 5.22
N PRO A 30 46.83 -33.97 6.37
CA PRO A 30 45.47 -33.84 6.90
C PRO A 30 44.91 -32.41 6.87
N ASN A 31 45.74 -31.42 7.23
CA ASN A 31 45.37 -30.01 7.25
C ASN A 31 45.13 -29.44 5.84
N THR A 32 45.90 -29.86 4.85
CA THR A 32 45.75 -29.43 3.46
C THR A 32 44.46 -29.98 2.86
N THR A 33 44.14 -31.26 3.10
CA THR A 33 42.87 -31.85 2.67
C THR A 33 41.68 -31.19 3.37
N ALA A 34 41.78 -30.92 4.67
CA ALA A 34 40.75 -30.19 5.41
C ALA A 34 40.55 -28.76 4.86
N GLN A 35 41.63 -28.04 4.53
CA GLN A 35 41.54 -26.70 3.95
C GLN A 35 40.86 -26.74 2.58
N GLN A 36 41.22 -27.68 1.70
CA GLN A 36 40.57 -27.84 0.40
C GLN A 36 39.07 -28.19 0.53
N PHE A 37 38.72 -29.01 1.52
CA PHE A 37 37.34 -29.34 1.82
C PHE A 37 36.57 -28.10 2.28
N VAL A 38 37.14 -27.35 3.23
CA VAL A 38 36.58 -26.09 3.73
C VAL A 38 36.42 -25.06 2.61
N ASP A 39 37.41 -24.89 1.73
CA ASP A 39 37.34 -23.96 0.60
C ASP A 39 36.19 -24.32 -0.35
N ALA A 40 35.99 -25.62 -0.61
CA ALA A 40 34.89 -26.11 -1.43
C ALA A 40 33.52 -25.93 -0.75
N VAL A 41 33.44 -26.14 0.57
CA VAL A 41 32.23 -25.86 1.37
C VAL A 41 31.89 -24.37 1.35
N ASN A 42 32.87 -23.51 1.65
CA ASN A 42 32.72 -22.05 1.62
C ASN A 42 32.35 -21.53 0.22
N GLY A 43 32.82 -22.21 -0.83
CA GLY A 43 32.43 -21.94 -2.22
C GLY A 43 31.05 -22.46 -2.61
N GLY A 44 30.30 -23.11 -1.72
CA GLY A 44 29.00 -23.72 -2.00
C GLY A 44 29.05 -24.87 -3.01
N ASN A 45 30.23 -25.47 -3.23
CA ASN A 45 30.43 -26.50 -4.24
C ASN A 45 30.35 -27.90 -3.61
N ALA A 46 29.13 -28.44 -3.53
CA ALA A 46 28.85 -29.74 -2.94
C ALA A 46 29.66 -30.89 -3.61
N GLU A 47 29.79 -30.89 -4.94
CA GLU A 47 30.51 -31.94 -5.66
C GLU A 47 32.03 -31.89 -5.39
N ALA A 48 32.62 -30.69 -5.37
CA ALA A 48 34.04 -30.53 -5.10
C ALA A 48 34.41 -30.90 -3.66
N ALA A 49 33.59 -30.51 -2.68
CA ALA A 49 33.79 -30.89 -1.28
C ALA A 49 33.61 -32.40 -1.10
N ALA A 50 32.60 -33.00 -1.73
CA ALA A 50 32.34 -34.43 -1.67
C ALA A 50 33.48 -35.28 -2.26
N ALA A 51 34.14 -34.83 -3.32
CA ALA A 51 35.27 -35.55 -3.92
C ALA A 51 36.48 -35.72 -2.97
N LEU A 52 36.55 -34.93 -1.90
CA LEU A 52 37.62 -34.95 -0.90
C LEU A 52 37.32 -35.87 0.31
N THR A 53 36.21 -36.63 0.27
CA THR A 53 35.78 -37.51 1.38
C THR A 53 35.93 -38.99 1.03
N THR A 54 35.82 -39.87 2.03
CA THR A 54 35.86 -41.34 1.83
C THR A 54 34.60 -41.90 1.19
N ASP A 55 33.47 -41.17 1.23
CA ASP A 55 32.21 -41.50 0.53
C ASP A 55 31.64 -40.25 -0.20
N PRO A 56 32.09 -39.99 -1.44
CA PRO A 56 31.63 -38.82 -2.20
C PRO A 56 30.13 -38.81 -2.51
N ALA A 57 29.49 -39.98 -2.65
CA ALA A 57 28.07 -40.03 -3.00
C ALA A 57 27.20 -39.60 -1.81
N ALA A 58 27.49 -40.13 -0.61
CA ALA A 58 26.81 -39.71 0.61
C ALA A 58 27.12 -38.25 0.97
N ALA A 59 28.37 -37.81 0.74
CA ALA A 59 28.80 -36.44 0.99
C ALA A 59 28.07 -35.41 0.12
N ALA A 60 27.98 -35.66 -1.18
CA ALA A 60 27.29 -34.76 -2.10
C ALA A 60 25.80 -34.60 -1.73
N ALA A 61 25.14 -35.70 -1.35
CA ALA A 61 23.73 -35.68 -0.94
C ALA A 61 23.51 -34.88 0.34
N ALA A 62 24.36 -35.07 1.36
CA ALA A 62 24.26 -34.35 2.62
C ALA A 62 24.57 -32.84 2.48
N LEU A 63 25.61 -32.49 1.72
CA LEU A 63 25.96 -31.09 1.42
C LEU A 63 24.82 -30.38 0.69
N THR A 64 24.28 -31.01 -0.36
CA THR A 64 23.16 -30.45 -1.12
C THR A 64 21.94 -30.25 -0.23
N GLY A 65 21.56 -31.27 0.56
CA GLY A 65 20.43 -31.16 1.49
C GLY A 65 20.62 -30.09 2.57
N LEU A 66 21.85 -29.89 3.04
CA LEU A 66 22.19 -28.83 3.99
C LEU A 66 22.05 -27.44 3.35
N TYR A 67 22.62 -27.22 2.16
CA TYR A 67 22.49 -25.95 1.44
C TYR A 67 21.02 -25.64 1.10
N ASP A 68 20.28 -26.62 0.61
CA ASP A 68 18.87 -26.47 0.26
C ASP A 68 18.03 -26.16 1.51
N GLY A 69 18.28 -26.86 2.62
CA GLY A 69 17.58 -26.64 3.88
C GLY A 69 17.87 -25.26 4.49
N LEU A 70 19.12 -24.82 4.46
CA LEU A 70 19.55 -23.53 5.01
C LEU A 70 19.16 -22.34 4.12
N SER A 71 18.96 -22.55 2.82
CA SER A 71 18.44 -21.52 1.91
C SER A 71 16.92 -21.31 1.99
N ALA A 72 16.21 -22.13 2.78
CA ALA A 72 14.76 -22.07 2.95
C ALA A 72 14.01 -22.03 1.59
N GLY A 73 14.40 -22.92 0.68
CA GLY A 73 13.81 -22.99 -0.67
C GLY A 73 14.17 -21.79 -1.56
N GLY A 74 15.33 -21.17 -1.34
CA GLY A 74 15.85 -20.02 -2.09
C GLY A 74 15.33 -18.66 -1.62
N THR A 75 14.63 -18.60 -0.49
CA THR A 75 14.18 -17.34 0.11
C THR A 75 15.23 -16.69 1.00
N VAL A 76 16.29 -17.42 1.34
CA VAL A 76 17.39 -16.98 2.18
C VAL A 76 18.71 -17.32 1.49
N THR A 77 19.63 -16.37 1.49
CA THR A 77 21.02 -16.60 1.14
C THR A 77 21.74 -17.09 2.39
N ALA A 78 22.20 -18.35 2.39
CA ALA A 78 22.99 -18.94 3.45
C ALA A 78 24.46 -19.03 3.00
N THR A 79 25.36 -18.31 3.68
CA THR A 79 26.78 -18.24 3.33
C THR A 79 27.61 -18.97 4.40
N PRO A 80 28.23 -20.12 4.05
CA PRO A 80 29.15 -20.81 4.93
C PRO A 80 30.51 -20.10 4.99
N ASP A 81 31.09 -20.06 6.19
CA ASP A 81 32.42 -19.56 6.50
C ASP A 81 33.05 -20.50 7.54
N PHE A 82 33.60 -21.59 7.03
CA PHE A 82 34.32 -22.60 7.79
C PHE A 82 35.81 -22.23 7.81
N THR A 83 36.46 -22.47 8.94
CA THR A 83 37.90 -22.30 9.11
C THR A 83 38.52 -23.54 9.75
N VAL A 84 39.69 -23.94 9.28
CA VAL A 84 40.45 -25.04 9.88
C VAL A 84 41.16 -24.52 11.14
N GLY A 85 40.88 -25.16 12.27
CA GLY A 85 41.47 -24.88 13.57
C GLY A 85 42.62 -25.84 13.92
N ASP A 86 42.76 -26.15 15.20
CA ASP A 86 43.87 -26.97 15.71
C ASP A 86 43.79 -28.44 15.26
N THR A 87 44.96 -29.06 15.08
CA THR A 87 45.12 -30.49 14.81
C THR A 87 45.43 -31.24 16.11
N SER A 88 44.83 -32.41 16.33
CA SER A 88 45.10 -33.26 17.50
C SER A 88 46.58 -33.68 17.60
N GLU A 89 47.09 -33.85 18.83
CA GLU A 89 48.49 -34.25 19.10
C GLU A 89 48.88 -35.61 18.49
N GLU A 90 47.91 -36.52 18.30
CA GLU A 90 48.10 -37.84 17.70
C GLU A 90 48.13 -37.80 16.15
N GLY A 91 47.80 -36.63 15.56
CA GLY A 91 47.69 -36.42 14.12
C GLY A 91 46.39 -37.02 13.52
N GLY A 92 45.85 -36.36 12.49
CA GLY A 92 44.73 -36.90 11.71
C GLY A 92 43.35 -36.32 12.00
N THR A 93 43.07 -35.81 13.21
CA THR A 93 41.82 -35.07 13.49
C THR A 93 42.08 -33.56 13.54
N VAL A 94 41.23 -32.79 12.86
CA VAL A 94 41.24 -31.33 12.81
C VAL A 94 39.93 -30.77 13.33
N THR A 95 39.98 -29.66 14.06
CA THR A 95 38.78 -28.88 14.38
C THR A 95 38.40 -28.00 13.20
N LEU A 96 37.10 -27.89 12.92
CA LEU A 96 36.52 -26.96 11.96
C LEU A 96 35.58 -26.02 12.71
N ASP A 97 35.91 -24.74 12.73
CA ASP A 97 35.00 -23.70 13.23
C ASP A 97 34.11 -23.25 12.09
N ALA A 98 32.80 -23.36 12.25
CA ALA A 98 31.82 -23.05 11.22
C ALA A 98 30.98 -21.85 11.62
N THR A 99 30.89 -20.87 10.73
CA THR A 99 29.94 -19.77 10.82
C THR A 99 29.05 -19.78 9.58
N TRP A 100 27.75 -19.89 9.77
CA TRP A 100 26.77 -19.62 8.72
C TRP A 100 26.23 -18.21 8.90
N ARG A 101 26.20 -17.42 7.83
CA ARG A 101 25.53 -16.12 7.80
C ARG A 101 24.29 -16.21 6.92
N PHE A 102 23.18 -15.64 7.38
CA PHE A 102 21.90 -15.69 6.69
C PHE A 102 21.46 -14.27 6.31
N SER A 103 21.08 -14.09 5.04
CA SER A 103 20.49 -12.85 4.56
C SER A 103 19.19 -13.14 3.82
N THR A 104 18.14 -12.38 4.16
CA THR A 104 16.86 -12.37 3.43
C THR A 104 16.83 -11.33 2.32
N THR A 105 17.90 -10.54 2.14
CA THR A 105 17.98 -9.57 1.05
C THR A 105 18.29 -10.28 -0.26
N GLN A 106 17.75 -9.74 -1.36
CA GLN A 106 17.90 -10.35 -2.69
C GLN A 106 19.34 -10.31 -3.23
N ASP A 107 20.17 -9.43 -2.69
CA ASP A 107 21.59 -9.26 -3.03
C ASP A 107 22.56 -9.91 -2.00
N GLY A 108 22.03 -10.57 -0.97
CA GLY A 108 22.83 -11.25 0.06
C GLY A 108 23.61 -10.30 0.98
N THR A 109 23.21 -9.03 1.04
CA THR A 109 23.79 -8.01 1.91
C THR A 109 23.26 -8.11 3.35
N GLU A 110 23.87 -7.39 4.29
CA GLU A 110 23.42 -7.34 5.68
C GLU A 110 21.99 -6.82 5.79
N GLU A 111 21.24 -7.38 6.73
CA GLU A 111 19.86 -7.00 7.01
C GLU A 111 19.77 -5.53 7.49
N PRO A 112 18.66 -4.83 7.21
CA PRO A 112 18.49 -3.43 7.63
C PRO A 112 18.53 -3.20 9.15
N ASP A 113 18.33 -4.25 9.95
CA ASP A 113 18.30 -4.21 11.42
C ASP A 113 19.69 -4.31 12.07
N GLY A 114 20.74 -4.63 11.29
CA GLY A 114 22.14 -4.52 11.67
C GLY A 114 22.70 -5.63 12.58
N GLU A 115 21.89 -6.60 13.01
CA GLU A 115 22.36 -7.77 13.78
C GLU A 115 22.60 -8.96 12.83
N PRO A 116 23.82 -9.55 12.78
CA PRO A 116 24.10 -10.65 11.87
C PRO A 116 23.31 -11.90 12.29
N LYS A 117 22.38 -12.34 11.44
CA LYS A 117 21.74 -13.66 11.56
C LYS A 117 22.80 -14.72 11.31
N GLN A 118 23.33 -15.30 12.38
CA GLN A 118 24.46 -16.22 12.29
C GLN A 118 24.32 -17.45 13.18
N TRP A 119 24.74 -18.59 12.65
CA TRP A 119 24.85 -19.83 13.41
C TRP A 119 26.31 -20.25 13.47
N GLN A 120 26.87 -20.29 14.68
CA GLN A 120 28.26 -20.64 14.94
C GLN A 120 28.35 -21.93 15.75
N TYR A 121 29.26 -22.81 15.35
CA TYR A 121 29.58 -24.04 16.07
C TYR A 121 30.98 -24.54 15.69
N ALA A 122 31.52 -25.44 16.50
CA ALA A 122 32.72 -26.19 16.16
C ALA A 122 32.35 -27.65 15.86
N THR A 123 33.05 -28.24 14.90
CA THR A 123 32.99 -29.67 14.58
C THR A 123 34.40 -30.22 14.35
N THR A 124 34.53 -31.51 14.10
CA THR A 124 35.82 -32.16 13.88
C THR A 124 35.77 -33.02 12.62
N ALA A 125 36.85 -33.00 11.85
CA ALA A 125 37.05 -33.88 10.71
C ALA A 125 38.28 -34.76 10.96
N THR A 126 38.18 -36.04 10.66
CA THR A 126 39.34 -36.93 10.66
C THR A 126 39.74 -37.19 9.22
N ALA A 127 41.01 -37.02 8.87
CA ALA A 127 41.53 -37.39 7.56
C ALA A 127 42.25 -38.74 7.65
N THR A 128 42.08 -39.57 6.62
CA THR A 128 42.77 -40.86 6.47
C THR A 128 43.44 -40.94 5.10
N GLU A 129 44.63 -41.53 5.05
CA GLU A 129 45.32 -41.79 3.79
C GLU A 129 44.66 -42.96 3.04
N THR A 130 44.34 -42.74 1.77
CA THR A 130 43.75 -43.76 0.87
C THR A 130 44.62 -43.95 -0.37
N ASP A 131 44.29 -44.94 -1.21
CA ASP A 131 44.95 -45.17 -2.51
C ASP A 131 44.86 -43.96 -3.46
N GLN A 132 43.95 -43.02 -3.18
CA GLN A 132 43.73 -41.80 -3.95
C GLN A 132 44.26 -40.53 -3.23
N GLY A 133 45.08 -40.71 -2.20
CA GLY A 133 45.58 -39.66 -1.31
C GLY A 133 44.74 -39.49 -0.04
N TRP A 134 45.04 -38.47 0.75
CA TRP A 134 44.28 -38.17 1.97
C TRP A 134 42.84 -37.79 1.65
N ARG A 135 41.91 -38.30 2.46
CA ARG A 135 40.47 -38.04 2.37
C ARG A 135 39.91 -37.78 3.76
N ILE A 136 38.93 -36.89 3.86
CA ILE A 136 38.14 -36.74 5.08
C ILE A 136 37.29 -38.00 5.25
N ASP A 137 37.41 -38.67 6.40
CA ASP A 137 36.53 -39.77 6.75
C ASP A 137 35.10 -39.24 6.87
N TRP A 138 34.23 -39.70 5.99
CA TRP A 138 32.93 -39.12 5.81
C TRP A 138 31.99 -39.49 6.95
N ASP A 139 31.62 -38.49 7.73
CA ASP A 139 30.48 -38.49 8.65
C ASP A 139 29.72 -37.18 8.43
N PRO A 140 28.38 -37.19 8.24
CA PRO A 140 27.59 -35.95 8.18
C PRO A 140 27.86 -34.99 9.35
N ALA A 141 28.28 -35.49 10.52
CA ALA A 141 28.66 -34.67 11.66
C ALA A 141 29.83 -33.71 11.37
N VAL A 142 30.68 -34.01 10.38
CA VAL A 142 31.75 -33.12 9.88
C VAL A 142 31.19 -31.80 9.36
N LEU A 143 29.94 -31.79 8.85
CA LEU A 143 29.30 -30.55 8.44
C LEU A 143 28.66 -29.81 9.61
N ALA A 144 27.97 -30.52 10.50
CA ALA A 144 27.38 -29.96 11.71
C ALA A 144 27.13 -31.06 12.77
N PRO A 145 27.37 -30.81 14.07
CA PRO A 145 27.35 -31.85 15.11
C PRO A 145 26.06 -32.67 15.23
N THR A 146 24.90 -32.08 14.90
CA THR A 146 23.60 -32.76 14.98
C THR A 146 23.14 -33.37 13.66
N LEU A 147 23.92 -33.19 12.57
CA LEU A 147 23.59 -33.73 11.27
C LEU A 147 23.90 -35.23 11.24
N ALA A 148 22.94 -36.03 10.77
CA ALA A 148 23.05 -37.48 10.66
C ALA A 148 22.17 -37.93 9.49
N ALA A 149 22.29 -39.19 9.05
CA ALA A 149 21.52 -39.71 7.91
C ALA A 149 19.99 -39.54 8.04
N GLU A 150 19.46 -39.56 9.27
CA GLU A 150 18.02 -39.46 9.58
C GLU A 150 17.62 -38.04 10.06
N ARG A 151 18.47 -37.04 9.82
CA ARG A 151 18.24 -35.65 10.24
C ARG A 151 18.61 -34.67 9.13
N THR A 152 17.79 -33.65 8.96
CA THR A 152 18.12 -32.49 8.13
C THR A 152 18.29 -31.26 9.00
N ILE A 153 18.96 -30.24 8.47
CA ILE A 153 19.07 -28.93 9.10
C ILE A 153 18.47 -27.91 8.15
N ARG A 154 17.65 -27.01 8.69
CA ARG A 154 17.01 -25.96 7.89
C ARG A 154 16.98 -24.64 8.62
N PHE A 155 16.94 -23.57 7.84
CA PHE A 155 16.62 -22.24 8.34
C PHE A 155 15.10 -22.01 8.27
N THR A 156 14.52 -21.36 9.26
CA THR A 156 13.09 -21.06 9.32
C THR A 156 12.87 -19.69 9.95
N PRO A 157 12.30 -18.71 9.21
CA PRO A 157 11.74 -17.50 9.82
C PRO A 157 10.62 -17.88 10.80
N THR A 158 10.54 -17.21 11.94
CA THR A 158 9.51 -17.47 12.94
C THR A 158 8.67 -16.22 13.17
N ASP A 159 7.35 -16.40 13.29
CA ASP A 159 6.43 -15.33 13.63
C ASP A 159 6.18 -15.28 15.15
N ALA A 160 5.80 -14.11 15.66
CA ALA A 160 5.37 -13.97 17.03
C ALA A 160 4.02 -14.67 17.26
N LEU A 161 3.83 -15.24 18.46
CA LEU A 161 2.57 -15.92 18.82
C LEU A 161 1.38 -14.95 18.97
N VAL A 162 1.66 -13.67 19.24
CA VAL A 162 0.65 -12.62 19.39
C VAL A 162 0.81 -11.64 18.23
N SER A 163 -0.23 -11.54 17.43
CA SER A 163 -0.29 -10.58 16.33
C SER A 163 -0.78 -9.23 16.83
N ALA A 164 -0.15 -8.16 16.32
CA ALA A 164 -0.61 -6.79 16.53
C ALA A 164 -2.05 -6.64 16.05
N LYS A 165 -2.81 -5.80 16.75
CA LYS A 165 -4.17 -5.40 16.40
C LYS A 165 -4.18 -3.96 15.90
N VAL A 166 -5.24 -3.62 15.18
CA VAL A 166 -5.52 -2.26 14.75
C VAL A 166 -6.73 -1.75 15.51
N PHE A 167 -6.63 -0.55 16.10
CA PHE A 167 -7.71 0.08 16.85
C PHE A 167 -8.21 1.35 16.15
N ASP A 168 -9.50 1.61 16.29
CA ASP A 168 -10.13 2.88 15.92
C ASP A 168 -9.84 3.96 16.98
N ARG A 169 -10.23 5.21 16.71
CA ARG A 169 -10.00 6.34 17.62
C ARG A 169 -10.68 6.21 18.99
N ALA A 170 -11.66 5.33 19.12
CA ALA A 170 -12.38 5.07 20.37
C ALA A 170 -11.78 3.89 21.15
N GLY A 171 -10.68 3.30 20.65
CA GLY A 171 -10.03 2.13 21.24
C GLY A 171 -10.77 0.82 20.95
N ARG A 172 -11.70 0.79 19.98
CA ARG A 172 -12.36 -0.43 19.53
C ARG A 172 -11.46 -1.14 18.55
N GLU A 173 -11.41 -2.47 18.62
CA GLU A 173 -10.70 -3.28 17.64
C GLU A 173 -11.32 -3.06 16.25
N LEU A 174 -10.51 -2.52 15.34
CA LEU A 174 -10.88 -2.21 13.96
C LEU A 174 -10.47 -3.36 13.04
N MET A 175 -9.26 -3.87 13.21
CA MET A 175 -8.75 -5.02 12.47
C MET A 175 -7.97 -5.97 13.37
N SER A 176 -8.05 -7.26 13.08
CA SER A 176 -7.25 -8.29 13.71
C SER A 176 -6.90 -9.39 12.72
N GLN A 177 -5.83 -10.12 13.04
CA GLN A 177 -5.48 -11.32 12.30
C GLN A 177 -6.55 -12.39 12.55
N GLN A 178 -7.18 -12.82 11.46
CA GLN A 178 -8.21 -13.85 11.45
C GLN A 178 -7.81 -14.95 10.47
N VAL A 179 -8.26 -16.17 10.73
CA VAL A 179 -8.11 -17.26 9.77
C VAL A 179 -9.30 -17.22 8.81
N VAL A 180 -8.99 -17.09 7.53
CA VAL A 180 -9.95 -17.31 6.44
C VAL A 180 -9.62 -18.60 5.74
N THR A 181 -10.65 -19.26 5.21
CA THR A 181 -10.49 -20.46 4.42
C THR A 181 -10.74 -20.13 2.96
N LEU A 182 -9.70 -20.29 2.14
CA LEU A 182 -9.85 -20.25 0.68
C LEU A 182 -10.60 -21.50 0.22
N VAL A 183 -11.68 -21.29 -0.52
CA VAL A 183 -12.40 -22.36 -1.22
C VAL A 183 -11.85 -22.44 -2.64
N ASN A 184 -11.01 -23.43 -2.88
CA ASN A 184 -10.36 -23.67 -4.15
C ASN A 184 -11.08 -24.76 -4.93
N VAL A 185 -11.24 -24.59 -6.23
CA VAL A 185 -11.85 -25.57 -7.12
C VAL A 185 -11.02 -25.85 -8.36
N ASP A 186 -11.04 -27.08 -8.85
CA ASP A 186 -10.45 -27.47 -10.13
C ASP A 186 -11.51 -27.95 -11.15
N ALA A 187 -11.05 -28.41 -12.32
CA ALA A 187 -11.92 -28.84 -13.41
C ALA A 187 -12.82 -30.06 -13.10
N THR A 188 -12.59 -30.75 -11.98
CA THR A 188 -13.39 -31.91 -11.54
C THR A 188 -14.49 -31.55 -10.56
N ALA A 189 -14.53 -30.29 -10.08
CA ALA A 189 -15.58 -29.81 -9.19
C ALA A 189 -16.94 -29.74 -9.90
N ASP A 190 -18.03 -29.99 -9.16
CA ASP A 190 -19.40 -29.74 -9.60
C ASP A 190 -19.81 -28.29 -9.27
N PRO A 191 -19.91 -27.39 -10.26
CA PRO A 191 -20.21 -25.99 -10.00
C PRO A 191 -21.56 -25.75 -9.34
N ALA A 192 -22.56 -26.60 -9.61
CA ALA A 192 -23.89 -26.45 -9.04
C ALA A 192 -23.91 -26.85 -7.57
N ALA A 193 -23.22 -27.94 -7.22
CA ALA A 193 -23.10 -28.40 -5.83
C ALA A 193 -22.33 -27.41 -4.96
N VAL A 194 -21.21 -26.87 -5.48
CA VAL A 194 -20.42 -25.85 -4.76
C VAL A 194 -21.23 -24.56 -4.59
N ALA A 195 -21.87 -24.07 -5.66
CA ALA A 195 -22.67 -22.85 -5.60
C ALA A 195 -23.84 -22.96 -4.61
N ALA A 196 -24.46 -24.13 -4.46
CA ALA A 196 -25.56 -24.34 -3.51
C ALA A 196 -25.15 -24.05 -2.04
N LEU A 197 -23.88 -24.25 -1.69
CA LEU A 197 -23.35 -23.96 -0.35
C LEU A 197 -22.80 -22.54 -0.23
N VAL A 198 -22.17 -22.01 -1.29
CA VAL A 198 -21.45 -20.73 -1.24
C VAL A 198 -22.34 -19.53 -1.56
N THR A 199 -23.28 -19.64 -2.52
CA THR A 199 -24.17 -18.53 -2.93
C THR A 199 -24.93 -17.89 -1.76
N PRO A 200 -25.46 -18.65 -0.77
CA PRO A 200 -26.16 -18.05 0.37
C PRO A 200 -25.29 -17.11 1.22
N ILE A 201 -23.97 -17.29 1.17
CA ILE A 201 -22.98 -16.49 1.90
C ILE A 201 -22.45 -15.38 0.99
N VAL A 202 -22.09 -15.72 -0.25
CA VAL A 202 -21.56 -14.80 -1.26
C VAL A 202 -22.40 -14.91 -2.54
N PRO A 203 -23.45 -14.08 -2.69
CA PRO A 203 -24.43 -14.21 -3.77
C PRO A 203 -23.88 -14.07 -5.19
N THR A 204 -22.68 -13.50 -5.34
CA THR A 204 -21.99 -13.37 -6.64
C THR A 204 -21.36 -14.68 -7.11
N ILE A 205 -21.09 -15.63 -6.21
CA ILE A 205 -20.50 -16.94 -6.54
C ILE A 205 -21.62 -17.90 -6.93
N THR A 206 -21.89 -17.96 -8.22
CA THR A 206 -22.97 -18.76 -8.83
C THR A 206 -22.40 -19.97 -9.58
N ALA A 207 -23.24 -20.94 -9.92
CA ALA A 207 -22.79 -22.07 -10.75
C ALA A 207 -22.22 -21.60 -12.10
N GLN A 208 -22.80 -20.53 -12.68
CA GLN A 208 -22.31 -19.91 -13.90
C GLN A 208 -20.95 -19.25 -13.71
N SER A 209 -20.75 -18.47 -12.64
CA SER A 209 -19.46 -17.81 -12.40
C SER A 209 -18.36 -18.84 -12.13
N ILE A 210 -18.63 -19.86 -11.32
CA ILE A 210 -17.68 -20.94 -11.05
C ILE A 210 -17.27 -21.66 -12.35
N THR A 211 -18.24 -21.97 -13.22
CA THR A 211 -17.97 -22.60 -14.52
C THR A 211 -17.08 -21.71 -15.39
N ALA A 212 -17.34 -20.40 -15.42
CA ALA A 212 -16.55 -19.44 -16.18
C ALA A 212 -15.11 -19.34 -15.63
N ASP A 213 -14.96 -19.26 -14.30
CA ASP A 213 -13.66 -19.14 -13.63
C ASP A 213 -12.79 -20.37 -13.87
N VAL A 214 -13.35 -21.58 -13.71
CA VAL A 214 -12.67 -22.85 -13.96
C VAL A 214 -12.27 -23.00 -15.42
N ALA A 215 -13.14 -22.63 -16.36
CA ALA A 215 -12.82 -22.65 -17.79
C ALA A 215 -11.68 -21.67 -18.14
N GLY A 216 -11.69 -20.48 -17.54
CA GLY A 216 -10.66 -19.46 -17.70
C GLY A 216 -9.29 -19.88 -17.15
N ALA A 217 -9.26 -20.77 -16.16
CA ALA A 217 -8.04 -21.21 -15.48
C ALA A 217 -7.22 -22.26 -16.22
N GLN A 218 -7.70 -22.76 -17.37
CA GLN A 218 -6.94 -23.64 -18.27
C GLN A 218 -6.36 -24.89 -17.57
N GLY A 219 -7.14 -25.50 -16.66
CA GLY A 219 -6.73 -26.70 -15.92
C GLY A 219 -5.98 -26.44 -14.62
N LYS A 220 -5.79 -25.18 -14.22
CA LYS A 220 -5.31 -24.81 -12.88
C LYS A 220 -6.46 -24.71 -11.88
N THR A 221 -6.15 -24.93 -10.62
CA THR A 221 -7.06 -24.65 -9.50
C THR A 221 -7.33 -23.16 -9.40
N VAL A 222 -8.58 -22.79 -9.08
CA VAL A 222 -9.04 -21.42 -8.88
C VAL A 222 -9.53 -21.23 -7.47
N THR A 223 -9.14 -20.12 -6.83
CA THR A 223 -9.76 -19.67 -5.59
C THR A 223 -11.07 -18.95 -5.91
N LEU A 224 -12.20 -19.54 -5.54
CA LEU A 224 -13.52 -18.94 -5.78
C LEU A 224 -13.81 -17.82 -4.81
N VAL A 225 -13.50 -18.06 -3.52
CA VAL A 225 -13.88 -17.18 -2.42
C VAL A 225 -12.97 -17.44 -1.23
N SER A 226 -12.80 -16.39 -0.41
CA SER A 226 -12.21 -16.49 0.91
C SER A 226 -13.32 -16.27 1.95
N LEU A 227 -13.53 -17.26 2.82
CA LEU A 227 -14.60 -17.23 3.82
C LEU A 227 -14.02 -17.13 5.23
N ARG A 228 -14.64 -16.31 6.09
CA ARG A 228 -14.30 -16.28 7.52
C ARG A 228 -14.70 -17.61 8.17
N ALA A 229 -14.09 -17.93 9.31
CA ALA A 229 -14.40 -19.14 10.08
C ALA A 229 -15.92 -19.29 10.33
N SER A 230 -16.60 -18.21 10.74
CA SER A 230 -18.05 -18.20 10.97
C SER A 230 -18.89 -18.64 9.77
N ASP A 231 -18.40 -18.37 8.56
CA ASP A 231 -19.12 -18.62 7.32
C ASP A 231 -18.79 -19.99 6.74
N VAL A 232 -17.53 -20.42 6.85
CA VAL A 232 -17.06 -21.70 6.30
C VAL A 232 -17.32 -22.87 7.24
N ASP A 233 -17.21 -22.70 8.55
CA ASP A 233 -17.34 -23.80 9.53
C ASP A 233 -18.63 -24.60 9.37
N PRO A 234 -19.81 -23.99 9.11
CA PRO A 234 -21.04 -24.74 8.90
C PRO A 234 -21.05 -25.62 7.63
N ILE A 235 -20.25 -25.29 6.62
CA ILE A 235 -20.25 -25.94 5.29
C ILE A 235 -18.92 -26.65 4.95
N ALA A 236 -17.88 -26.50 5.78
CA ALA A 236 -16.53 -26.95 5.50
C ALA A 236 -16.44 -28.46 5.24
N ALA A 237 -17.10 -29.27 6.07
CA ALA A 237 -17.11 -30.73 5.91
C ALA A 237 -17.78 -31.18 4.60
N GLN A 238 -18.82 -30.46 4.15
CA GLN A 238 -19.51 -30.74 2.90
C GLN A 238 -18.66 -30.36 1.71
N LEU A 239 -18.04 -29.17 1.74
CA LEU A 239 -17.12 -28.71 0.71
C LEU A 239 -15.89 -29.63 0.59
N ALA A 240 -15.27 -30.01 1.70
CA ALA A 240 -14.09 -30.89 1.70
C ALA A 240 -14.36 -32.31 1.18
N ALA A 241 -15.62 -32.75 1.19
CA ALA A 241 -16.03 -34.04 0.65
C ALA A 241 -16.29 -34.01 -0.87
N MET A 242 -16.37 -32.82 -1.48
CA MET A 242 -16.64 -32.66 -2.91
C MET A 242 -15.37 -32.90 -3.73
N PRO A 243 -15.45 -33.71 -4.81
CA PRO A 243 -14.35 -33.83 -5.77
C PRO A 243 -13.93 -32.46 -6.31
N GLY A 244 -12.62 -32.28 -6.50
CA GLY A 244 -12.07 -31.06 -7.06
C GLY A 244 -12.16 -29.83 -6.18
N VAL A 245 -12.56 -29.96 -4.90
CA VAL A 245 -12.61 -28.85 -3.93
C VAL A 245 -11.50 -29.00 -2.89
N THR A 246 -10.75 -27.94 -2.63
CA THR A 246 -9.73 -27.90 -1.57
C THR A 246 -9.96 -26.68 -0.69
N LEU A 247 -9.91 -26.90 0.63
CA LEU A 247 -9.98 -25.84 1.62
C LEU A 247 -8.58 -25.51 2.12
N ALA A 248 -8.16 -24.25 1.98
CA ALA A 248 -6.84 -23.79 2.42
C ALA A 248 -6.98 -22.65 3.44
N PRO A 249 -6.82 -22.93 4.75
CA PRO A 249 -6.80 -21.91 5.79
C PRO A 249 -5.60 -20.97 5.62
N GLN A 250 -5.81 -19.67 5.81
CA GLN A 250 -4.80 -18.62 5.73
C GLN A 250 -5.06 -17.55 6.78
N ALA A 251 -4.00 -17.09 7.43
CA ALA A 251 -4.08 -15.91 8.28
C ALA A 251 -4.13 -14.63 7.42
N ARG A 252 -5.07 -13.74 7.72
CA ARG A 252 -5.22 -12.43 7.08
C ARG A 252 -5.57 -11.39 8.13
N LEU A 253 -5.02 -10.18 8.02
CA LEU A 253 -5.53 -9.03 8.75
C LEU A 253 -6.85 -8.62 8.11
N LEU A 254 -7.93 -8.64 8.90
CA LEU A 254 -9.28 -8.31 8.44
C LEU A 254 -9.97 -7.37 9.41
N THR A 255 -10.90 -6.59 8.88
CA THR A 255 -11.80 -5.79 9.72
C THR A 255 -12.62 -6.68 10.65
N THR A 256 -12.76 -6.27 11.90
CA THR A 256 -13.57 -7.01 12.88
C THR A 256 -15.03 -7.04 12.43
N ASP A 257 -15.55 -5.90 11.96
CA ASP A 257 -16.84 -5.80 11.28
C ASP A 257 -16.67 -6.01 9.76
N SER A 258 -17.30 -7.05 9.21
CA SER A 258 -17.25 -7.36 7.77
C SER A 258 -17.98 -6.35 6.89
N ALA A 259 -18.89 -5.55 7.45
CA ALA A 259 -19.58 -4.49 6.73
C ALA A 259 -18.74 -3.22 6.59
N LEU A 260 -17.64 -3.11 7.36
CA LEU A 260 -16.74 -1.95 7.30
C LEU A 260 -15.68 -2.17 6.23
N ALA A 261 -15.68 -1.29 5.23
CA ALA A 261 -14.65 -1.18 4.21
C ALA A 261 -14.14 0.26 4.13
N SER A 262 -12.85 0.42 3.85
CA SER A 262 -12.27 1.73 3.61
C SER A 262 -10.98 1.61 2.81
N PRO A 263 -10.79 2.43 1.76
CA PRO A 263 -9.52 2.53 1.05
C PRO A 263 -8.34 2.93 1.94
N ALA A 264 -8.59 3.59 3.07
CA ALA A 264 -7.54 3.97 4.02
C ALA A 264 -6.92 2.77 4.77
N LEU A 265 -7.60 1.61 4.79
CA LEU A 265 -7.09 0.42 5.48
C LEU A 265 -6.01 -0.34 4.70
N ASN A 266 -5.86 -0.05 3.40
CA ASN A 266 -4.82 -0.70 2.58
C ASN A 266 -3.43 -0.37 3.11
N GLY A 267 -3.12 0.91 3.31
CA GLY A 267 -1.84 1.34 3.86
C GLY A 267 -1.64 0.93 5.33
N VAL A 268 -2.73 0.81 6.11
CA VAL A 268 -2.67 0.24 7.47
C VAL A 268 -2.27 -1.24 7.44
N SER A 269 -2.82 -2.01 6.49
CA SER A 269 -2.48 -3.43 6.32
C SER A 269 -1.04 -3.63 5.88
N GLU A 270 -0.54 -2.78 4.96
CA GLU A 270 0.86 -2.78 4.55
C GLU A 270 1.80 -2.46 5.72
N LEU A 271 1.47 -1.43 6.50
CA LEU A 271 2.25 -1.06 7.70
C LEU A 271 2.25 -2.19 8.73
N TRP A 272 1.10 -2.82 8.97
CA TRP A 272 0.99 -3.96 9.87
C TRP A 272 1.89 -5.12 9.42
N GLN A 273 1.88 -5.43 8.12
CA GLN A 273 2.75 -6.48 7.57
C GLN A 273 4.23 -6.12 7.71
N GLN A 274 4.61 -4.86 7.44
CA GLN A 274 5.98 -4.37 7.63
C GLN A 274 6.42 -4.49 9.09
N GLN A 275 5.54 -4.17 10.05
CA GLN A 275 5.84 -4.32 11.47
C GLN A 275 6.00 -5.79 11.86
N LEU A 276 5.15 -6.70 11.37
CA LEU A 276 5.35 -8.12 11.60
C LEU A 276 6.67 -8.62 11.04
N ASP A 277 6.99 -8.26 9.79
CA ASP A 277 8.23 -8.68 9.14
C ASP A 277 9.47 -8.17 9.86
N ALA A 278 9.44 -6.91 10.33
CA ALA A 278 10.52 -6.31 11.12
C ALA A 278 10.68 -6.94 12.53
N ASN A 279 9.66 -7.65 13.02
CA ASN A 279 9.69 -8.30 14.33
C ASN A 279 9.77 -9.84 14.23
N LYS A 280 9.98 -10.37 13.02
CA LYS A 280 10.20 -11.81 12.81
C LYS A 280 11.47 -12.26 13.50
N GLY A 281 11.36 -13.40 14.14
CA GLY A 281 12.52 -14.17 14.58
C GLY A 281 13.03 -15.07 13.47
N TRP A 282 14.06 -15.84 13.78
CA TRP A 282 14.56 -16.87 12.91
C TRP A 282 15.13 -18.01 13.74
N SER A 283 15.15 -19.20 13.19
CA SER A 283 15.75 -20.37 13.83
C SER A 283 16.40 -21.27 12.80
N VAL A 284 17.62 -21.72 13.10
CA VAL A 284 18.20 -22.91 12.49
C VAL A 284 17.75 -24.11 13.30
N GLN A 285 17.18 -25.11 12.62
CA GLN A 285 16.50 -26.24 13.24
C GLN A 285 17.07 -27.55 12.71
N SER A 286 17.32 -28.51 13.60
CA SER A 286 17.47 -29.91 13.23
C SER A 286 16.08 -30.57 13.17
N VAL A 287 15.79 -31.25 12.08
CA VAL A 287 14.50 -31.93 11.84
C VAL A 287 14.75 -33.42 11.67
N LYS A 288 14.06 -34.25 12.47
CA LYS A 288 14.12 -35.70 12.36
C LYS A 288 13.10 -36.21 11.33
N VAL A 289 13.26 -37.45 10.87
CA VAL A 289 12.31 -38.10 9.94
C VAL A 289 10.88 -38.19 10.47
N ASP A 290 10.69 -38.23 11.80
CA ASP A 290 9.36 -38.20 12.42
C ASP A 290 8.72 -36.79 12.45
N GLY A 291 9.41 -35.77 11.94
CA GLY A 291 8.97 -34.38 11.92
C GLY A 291 9.26 -33.59 13.20
N SER A 292 9.84 -34.21 14.23
CA SER A 292 10.25 -33.49 15.43
C SER A 292 11.40 -32.53 15.16
N VAL A 293 11.37 -31.37 15.83
CA VAL A 293 12.24 -30.23 15.56
C VAL A 293 13.01 -29.86 16.82
N GLU A 294 14.31 -29.60 16.68
CA GLU A 294 15.19 -29.12 17.74
C GLU A 294 15.91 -27.83 17.29
N PRO A 295 15.75 -26.69 17.99
CA PRO A 295 16.42 -25.45 17.62
C PRO A 295 17.92 -25.53 17.93
N LEU A 296 18.76 -25.14 16.96
CA LEU A 296 20.22 -25.11 17.07
C LEU A 296 20.75 -23.69 17.29
N ALA A 297 20.12 -22.70 16.67
CA ALA A 297 20.39 -21.27 16.83
C ALA A 297 19.15 -20.47 16.44
N GLY A 298 19.09 -19.20 16.84
CA GLY A 298 18.00 -18.32 16.46
C GLY A 298 17.80 -17.16 17.41
N ILE A 299 16.87 -16.29 17.03
CA ILE A 299 16.30 -15.22 17.85
C ILE A 299 14.78 -15.39 17.79
N ASP A 300 14.14 -15.39 18.96
CA ASP A 300 12.69 -15.47 19.05
C ASP A 300 12.03 -14.21 18.47
N ALA A 301 10.94 -14.43 17.72
CA ALA A 301 10.12 -13.35 17.22
C ALA A 301 9.52 -12.53 18.37
N GLN A 302 9.46 -11.21 18.17
CA GLN A 302 8.86 -10.30 19.15
C GLN A 302 7.45 -9.91 18.71
N PRO A 303 6.48 -9.73 19.64
CA PRO A 303 5.18 -9.19 19.27
C PRO A 303 5.34 -7.78 18.69
N ALA A 304 4.80 -7.57 17.48
CA ALA A 304 4.69 -6.23 16.92
C ALA A 304 3.74 -5.37 17.78
N PRO A 305 3.99 -4.05 17.88
CA PRO A 305 3.10 -3.16 18.61
C PRO A 305 1.75 -3.01 17.92
N ASP A 306 0.70 -2.80 18.72
CA ASP A 306 -0.62 -2.48 18.18
C ASP A 306 -0.62 -1.12 17.44
N ILE A 307 -1.48 -1.01 16.43
CA ILE A 307 -1.64 0.20 15.61
C ILE A 307 -2.89 0.96 16.06
N ALA A 308 -2.72 2.18 16.56
CA ALA A 308 -3.83 3.09 16.83
C ALA A 308 -4.09 4.00 15.63
N THR A 309 -5.31 3.96 15.10
CA THR A 309 -5.75 4.82 13.99
C THR A 309 -6.66 5.95 14.48
N THR A 310 -6.81 6.99 13.65
CA THR A 310 -7.75 8.09 13.90
C THR A 310 -9.13 7.84 13.31
N LEU A 311 -9.32 6.72 12.59
CA LEU A 311 -10.60 6.37 11.98
C LEU A 311 -11.68 6.21 13.06
N ASP A 312 -12.88 6.67 12.74
CA ASP A 312 -14.06 6.47 13.55
C ASP A 312 -14.94 5.43 12.85
N SER A 313 -14.95 4.19 13.35
CA SER A 313 -15.72 3.10 12.72
C SER A 313 -17.22 3.40 12.62
N ALA A 314 -17.78 4.17 13.56
CA ALA A 314 -19.20 4.49 13.53
C ALA A 314 -19.50 5.52 12.44
N LEU A 315 -18.62 6.52 12.27
CA LEU A 315 -18.72 7.48 11.17
C LEU A 315 -18.45 6.82 9.81
N GLN A 316 -17.47 5.91 9.75
CA GLN A 316 -17.12 5.16 8.55
C GLN A 316 -18.33 4.38 8.01
N ILE A 317 -18.99 3.60 8.87
CA ILE A 317 -20.21 2.85 8.51
C ILE A 317 -21.34 3.79 8.04
N LYS A 318 -21.52 4.95 8.68
CA LYS A 318 -22.49 5.96 8.22
C LYS A 318 -22.15 6.49 6.83
N ALA A 319 -20.87 6.75 6.56
CA ALA A 319 -20.41 7.23 5.27
C ALA A 319 -20.60 6.16 4.17
N GLU A 320 -20.31 4.90 4.46
CA GLU A 320 -20.56 3.79 3.53
C GLU A 320 -22.06 3.63 3.23
N ASN A 321 -22.90 3.63 4.26
CA ASN A 321 -24.35 3.53 4.10
C ASN A 321 -24.94 4.72 3.33
N ALA A 322 -24.38 5.91 3.49
CA ALA A 322 -24.79 7.10 2.73
C ALA A 322 -24.54 6.96 1.22
N LEU A 323 -23.53 6.17 0.83
CA LEU A 323 -23.14 5.92 -0.55
C LEU A 323 -23.76 4.67 -1.17
N ALA A 324 -24.17 3.70 -0.36
CA ALA A 324 -24.57 2.36 -0.80
C ALA A 324 -25.69 2.35 -1.85
N SER A 325 -26.62 3.30 -1.81
CA SER A 325 -27.74 3.37 -2.76
C SER A 325 -27.42 4.11 -4.06
N LEU A 326 -26.23 4.71 -4.19
CA LEU A 326 -25.83 5.44 -5.39
C LEU A 326 -25.28 4.48 -6.44
N PRO A 327 -25.85 4.45 -7.66
CA PRO A 327 -25.35 3.58 -8.73
C PRO A 327 -24.05 4.09 -9.36
N GLN A 328 -23.77 5.40 -9.26
CA GLN A 328 -22.53 6.00 -9.75
C GLN A 328 -21.38 5.78 -8.77
N GLN A 329 -20.14 5.85 -9.27
CA GLN A 329 -18.95 5.93 -8.41
C GLN A 329 -19.08 7.12 -7.45
N ALA A 330 -19.01 6.85 -6.15
CA ALA A 330 -19.19 7.89 -5.16
C ALA A 330 -18.25 7.70 -3.97
N ALA A 331 -17.85 8.82 -3.37
CA ALA A 331 -16.90 8.85 -2.26
C ALA A 331 -17.25 9.92 -1.22
N ILE A 332 -16.95 9.63 0.04
CA ILE A 332 -17.00 10.55 1.17
C ILE A 332 -15.67 10.50 1.89
N VAL A 333 -15.06 11.65 2.11
CA VAL A 333 -13.89 11.80 2.98
C VAL A 333 -14.22 12.78 4.09
N ALA A 334 -13.92 12.42 5.33
CA ALA A 334 -14.20 13.22 6.51
C ALA A 334 -12.96 13.37 7.39
N LEU A 335 -12.67 14.62 7.78
CA LEU A 335 -11.54 15.03 8.59
C LEU A 335 -12.02 15.77 9.84
N GLN A 336 -11.20 15.75 10.89
CA GLN A 336 -11.35 16.59 12.07
C GLN A 336 -10.56 17.90 11.90
N PRO A 337 -11.21 19.07 11.75
CA PRO A 337 -10.54 20.35 11.55
C PRO A 337 -9.53 20.74 12.63
N SER A 338 -9.81 20.44 13.90
CA SER A 338 -8.95 20.83 15.01
C SER A 338 -7.57 20.14 15.02
N THR A 339 -7.50 18.92 14.47
CA THR A 339 -6.32 18.04 14.56
C THR A 339 -5.73 17.64 13.21
N GLY A 340 -6.53 17.62 12.14
CA GLY A 340 -6.17 17.00 10.86
C GLY A 340 -6.42 15.48 10.83
N ASN A 341 -7.03 14.90 11.86
CA ASN A 341 -7.32 13.48 11.92
C ASN A 341 -8.25 13.04 10.78
N VAL A 342 -7.89 11.96 10.10
CA VAL A 342 -8.74 11.31 9.09
C VAL A 342 -9.74 10.43 9.84
N LEU A 343 -11.02 10.78 9.75
CA LEU A 343 -12.08 10.13 10.53
C LEU A 343 -12.82 9.07 9.72
N ALA A 344 -13.05 9.32 8.44
CA ALA A 344 -13.68 8.35 7.54
C ALA A 344 -13.22 8.57 6.09
N VAL A 345 -13.04 7.47 5.37
CA VAL A 345 -12.76 7.43 3.93
C VAL A 345 -13.62 6.31 3.36
N ALA A 346 -14.77 6.67 2.81
CA ALA A 346 -15.74 5.72 2.27
C ALA A 346 -15.86 5.92 0.75
N GLN A 347 -16.08 4.82 0.04
CA GLN A 347 -16.48 4.82 -1.35
C GLN A 347 -17.34 3.58 -1.62
N ASN A 348 -18.17 3.60 -2.67
CA ASN A 348 -19.05 2.47 -2.96
C ASN A 348 -18.42 1.44 -3.91
N ALA A 349 -19.07 0.29 -4.10
CA ALA A 349 -18.57 -0.80 -4.95
C ALA A 349 -18.23 -0.37 -6.39
N ALA A 350 -18.98 0.57 -6.97
CA ALA A 350 -18.67 1.11 -8.29
C ALA A 350 -17.34 1.89 -8.29
N ALA A 351 -17.06 2.64 -7.23
CA ALA A 351 -15.79 3.34 -7.04
C ALA A 351 -14.64 2.39 -6.69
N ASP A 352 -14.89 1.35 -5.90
CA ASP A 352 -13.88 0.33 -5.54
C ASP A 352 -13.27 -0.36 -6.77
N ALA A 353 -14.08 -0.58 -7.82
CA ALA A 353 -13.62 -1.16 -9.07
C ALA A 353 -12.55 -0.32 -9.80
N GLU A 354 -12.48 1.00 -9.53
CA GLU A 354 -11.51 1.93 -10.12
C GLU A 354 -10.30 2.18 -9.20
N GLY A 355 -10.27 1.59 -8.01
CA GLY A 355 -9.27 1.85 -6.98
C GLY A 355 -9.68 2.96 -6.00
N PRO A 356 -8.72 3.59 -5.28
CA PRO A 356 -9.01 4.46 -4.14
C PRO A 356 -9.37 5.90 -4.56
N ILE A 357 -10.43 6.08 -5.35
CA ILE A 357 -10.82 7.40 -5.89
C ILE A 357 -11.08 8.45 -4.80
N ALA A 358 -11.48 8.03 -3.60
CA ALA A 358 -11.64 8.92 -2.45
C ALA A 358 -10.33 9.64 -2.06
N LEU A 359 -9.19 8.97 -2.22
CA LEU A 359 -7.86 9.45 -1.83
C LEU A 359 -7.03 9.96 -3.01
N THR A 360 -7.16 9.33 -4.18
CA THR A 360 -6.27 9.59 -5.33
C THR A 360 -6.98 9.97 -6.63
N GLY A 361 -8.31 9.90 -6.69
CA GLY A 361 -9.06 10.27 -7.88
C GLY A 361 -8.99 11.77 -8.12
N LEU A 362 -8.67 12.20 -9.35
CA LEU A 362 -8.52 13.61 -9.70
C LEU A 362 -9.64 14.04 -10.66
N TYR A 363 -10.47 14.97 -10.21
CA TYR A 363 -11.59 15.48 -11.00
C TYR A 363 -11.68 17.01 -10.90
N PRO A 364 -12.30 17.69 -11.87
CA PRO A 364 -12.61 19.11 -11.73
C PRO A 364 -13.52 19.34 -10.49
N PRO A 365 -13.11 20.17 -9.52
CA PRO A 365 -13.90 20.43 -8.29
C PRO A 365 -15.15 21.27 -8.55
N GLY A 366 -15.23 21.92 -9.72
CA GLY A 366 -16.32 22.82 -10.08
C GLY A 366 -16.55 23.89 -9.01
N SER A 367 -17.82 24.23 -8.79
CA SER A 367 -18.18 25.35 -7.89
C SER A 367 -17.80 25.16 -6.41
N THR A 368 -17.31 24.00 -5.97
CA THR A 368 -16.72 23.89 -4.62
C THR A 368 -15.42 24.68 -4.50
N PHE A 369 -14.67 24.81 -5.60
CA PHE A 369 -13.43 25.60 -5.68
C PHE A 369 -13.66 27.11 -5.51
N LYS A 370 -14.90 27.59 -5.65
CA LYS A 370 -15.22 29.01 -5.37
C LYS A 370 -14.91 29.41 -3.93
N THR A 371 -14.82 28.46 -3.00
CA THR A 371 -14.27 28.71 -1.65
C THR A 371 -12.85 29.30 -1.72
N VAL A 372 -11.98 28.75 -2.57
CA VAL A 372 -10.63 29.25 -2.83
C VAL A 372 -10.67 30.58 -3.59
N THR A 373 -11.45 30.68 -4.68
CA THR A 373 -11.57 31.91 -5.48
C THR A 373 -12.04 33.10 -4.63
N THR A 374 -13.06 32.89 -3.81
CA THR A 374 -13.59 33.92 -2.92
C THR A 374 -12.58 34.30 -1.84
N SER A 375 -11.86 33.34 -1.27
CA SER A 375 -10.77 33.63 -0.32
C SER A 375 -9.69 34.51 -0.96
N ALA A 376 -9.26 34.16 -2.17
CA ALA A 376 -8.24 34.92 -2.90
C ALA A 376 -8.66 36.37 -3.16
N ALA A 377 -9.94 36.59 -3.50
CA ALA A 377 -10.49 37.93 -3.71
C ALA A 377 -10.58 38.75 -2.41
N LEU A 378 -10.96 38.11 -1.30
CA LEU A 378 -11.00 38.74 0.02
C LEU A 378 -9.58 39.11 0.50
N GLU A 379 -8.61 38.19 0.39
CA GLU A 379 -7.20 38.42 0.73
C GLU A 379 -6.57 39.53 -0.11
N ALA A 380 -6.90 39.60 -1.40
CA ALA A 380 -6.45 40.65 -2.29
C ALA A 380 -7.13 42.02 -2.04
N GLY A 381 -8.18 42.06 -1.20
CA GLY A 381 -8.98 43.26 -0.94
C GLY A 381 -9.77 43.76 -2.15
N THR A 382 -9.97 42.91 -3.17
CA THR A 382 -10.71 43.28 -4.39
C THR A 382 -12.23 43.22 -4.19
N ALA A 383 -12.68 42.48 -3.16
CA ALA A 383 -14.06 42.45 -2.72
C ALA A 383 -14.15 42.22 -1.20
N THR A 384 -15.32 42.51 -0.66
CA THR A 384 -15.78 42.15 0.69
C THR A 384 -17.07 41.34 0.57
N PRO A 385 -17.56 40.65 1.61
CA PRO A 385 -18.82 39.92 1.54
C PRO A 385 -20.01 40.76 1.05
N ASP A 386 -20.02 42.07 1.36
CA ASP A 386 -21.09 43.01 1.00
C ASP A 386 -20.84 43.76 -0.33
N THR A 387 -19.71 43.50 -1.01
CA THR A 387 -19.44 44.12 -2.30
C THR A 387 -20.49 43.68 -3.31
N ILE A 388 -21.22 44.64 -3.87
CA ILE A 388 -22.23 44.40 -4.91
C ILE A 388 -21.51 44.10 -6.22
N LEU A 389 -21.81 42.95 -6.81
CA LEU A 389 -21.19 42.44 -8.02
C LEU A 389 -22.27 41.96 -9.00
N PRO A 390 -22.05 42.12 -10.31
CA PRO A 390 -22.96 41.63 -11.32
C PRO A 390 -22.92 40.10 -11.37
N CYS A 391 -24.10 39.49 -11.51
CA CYS A 391 -24.29 38.06 -11.74
C CYS A 391 -25.24 37.83 -12.92
N PRO A 392 -24.84 38.23 -14.15
CA PRO A 392 -25.63 37.99 -15.35
C PRO A 392 -25.65 36.51 -15.68
N GLY A 393 -26.69 36.06 -16.39
CA GLY A 393 -26.84 34.66 -16.81
C GLY A 393 -25.71 34.12 -17.69
N THR A 394 -25.10 34.99 -18.50
CA THR A 394 -23.88 34.68 -19.25
C THR A 394 -22.99 35.92 -19.30
N GLU A 395 -21.68 35.73 -19.41
CA GLU A 395 -20.75 36.85 -19.54
C GLU A 395 -19.54 36.48 -20.41
N ASN A 396 -19.06 37.43 -21.20
CA ASN A 396 -17.77 37.35 -21.88
C ASN A 396 -16.73 38.14 -21.08
N ILE A 397 -15.75 37.42 -20.54
CA ILE A 397 -14.68 37.97 -19.70
C ILE A 397 -13.36 37.75 -20.44
N GLU A 398 -12.76 38.84 -20.91
CA GLU A 398 -11.47 38.82 -21.62
C GLU A 398 -11.41 37.79 -22.78
N GLY A 399 -12.52 37.67 -23.53
CA GLY A 399 -12.63 36.77 -24.68
C GLY A 399 -13.16 35.37 -24.36
N ARG A 400 -13.42 35.05 -23.08
CA ARG A 400 -14.00 33.77 -22.65
C ARG A 400 -15.46 33.95 -22.23
N GLN A 401 -16.38 33.27 -22.93
CA GLN A 401 -17.82 33.29 -22.62
C GLN A 401 -18.19 32.18 -21.63
N ILE A 402 -18.64 32.54 -20.42
CA ILE A 402 -19.07 31.58 -19.39
C ILE A 402 -20.55 31.76 -19.03
N PRO A 403 -21.31 30.65 -18.87
CA PRO A 403 -22.68 30.69 -18.37
C PRO A 403 -22.74 30.44 -16.86
N ASN A 404 -23.79 30.95 -16.21
CA ASN A 404 -24.29 30.37 -14.97
C ASN A 404 -25.04 29.06 -15.27
N ASP A 405 -25.21 28.23 -14.25
CA ASP A 405 -26.05 27.02 -14.36
C ASP A 405 -27.47 27.42 -14.83
N ASP A 406 -28.02 26.71 -15.82
CA ASP A 406 -29.27 27.07 -16.51
C ASP A 406 -29.38 28.56 -16.96
N ASN A 407 -28.24 29.25 -17.11
CA ASN A 407 -28.15 30.68 -17.38
C ASN A 407 -28.94 31.58 -16.40
N PHE A 408 -29.04 31.21 -15.11
CA PHE A 408 -29.74 32.04 -14.13
C PHE A 408 -29.11 33.44 -14.00
N ASP A 409 -29.92 34.47 -13.80
CA ASP A 409 -29.48 35.86 -13.65
C ASP A 409 -30.00 36.41 -12.31
N LEU A 410 -29.09 36.96 -11.49
CA LEU A 410 -29.45 37.58 -10.20
C LEU A 410 -29.39 39.11 -10.24
N GLY A 411 -28.98 39.71 -11.35
CA GLY A 411 -28.61 41.11 -11.43
C GLY A 411 -27.40 41.44 -10.56
N ASP A 412 -27.43 42.59 -9.92
CA ASP A 412 -26.39 43.05 -9.01
C ASP A 412 -26.71 42.61 -7.58
N VAL A 413 -25.86 41.75 -7.00
CA VAL A 413 -26.05 41.19 -5.66
C VAL A 413 -24.76 41.24 -4.85
N PRO A 414 -24.83 41.23 -3.51
CA PRO A 414 -23.63 41.08 -2.68
C PRO A 414 -22.86 39.79 -2.99
N LEU A 415 -21.54 39.82 -2.78
CA LEU A 415 -20.66 38.65 -2.96
C LEU A 415 -21.16 37.43 -2.17
N HIS A 416 -21.65 37.63 -0.94
CA HIS A 416 -22.18 36.54 -0.12
C HIS A 416 -23.35 35.80 -0.83
N THR A 417 -24.27 36.53 -1.46
CA THR A 417 -25.38 35.97 -2.23
C THR A 417 -24.90 35.36 -3.54
N ALA A 418 -23.98 35.99 -4.27
CA ALA A 418 -23.40 35.43 -5.49
C ALA A 418 -22.69 34.09 -5.20
N PHE A 419 -21.97 34.00 -4.08
CA PHE A 419 -21.37 32.76 -3.60
C PHE A 419 -22.42 31.71 -3.24
N ALA A 420 -23.43 32.10 -2.45
CA ALA A 420 -24.49 31.21 -1.97
C ALA A 420 -25.32 30.60 -3.10
N ARG A 421 -25.60 31.40 -4.15
CA ARG A 421 -26.28 30.99 -5.37
C ARG A 421 -25.34 30.43 -6.44
N SER A 422 -24.05 30.33 -6.14
CA SER A 422 -23.05 29.71 -7.00
C SER A 422 -22.89 30.39 -8.37
N CYS A 423 -22.88 31.73 -8.43
CA CYS A 423 -22.68 32.49 -9.67
C CYS A 423 -21.31 32.21 -10.31
N ASN A 424 -21.27 31.77 -11.57
CA ASN A 424 -20.03 31.57 -12.33
C ASN A 424 -19.48 32.90 -12.85
N THR A 425 -20.34 33.76 -13.39
CA THR A 425 -19.95 35.03 -14.02
C THR A 425 -19.25 35.97 -13.02
N THR A 426 -19.83 36.14 -11.82
CA THR A 426 -19.17 36.88 -10.72
C THR A 426 -17.80 36.29 -10.36
N MET A 427 -17.68 34.96 -10.25
CA MET A 427 -16.42 34.31 -9.84
C MET A 427 -15.36 34.38 -10.94
N GLY A 428 -15.75 34.28 -12.20
CA GLY A 428 -14.87 34.53 -13.34
C GLY A 428 -14.33 35.96 -13.35
N ARG A 429 -15.16 36.95 -12.99
CA ARG A 429 -14.75 38.37 -12.87
C ARG A 429 -13.76 38.59 -11.73
N LEU A 430 -14.01 38.00 -10.57
CA LEU A 430 -13.05 38.05 -9.46
C LEU A 430 -11.74 37.36 -9.84
N GLY A 431 -11.83 36.18 -10.44
CA GLY A 431 -10.69 35.37 -10.84
C GLY A 431 -9.78 36.03 -11.86
N VAL A 432 -10.34 36.66 -12.91
CA VAL A 432 -9.53 37.28 -13.96
C VAL A 432 -8.68 38.44 -13.45
N GLY A 433 -9.13 39.12 -12.39
CA GLY A 433 -8.44 40.22 -11.72
C GLY A 433 -7.33 39.80 -10.77
N LEU A 434 -7.19 38.51 -10.46
CA LEU A 434 -6.11 37.97 -9.63
C LEU A 434 -4.80 37.85 -10.44
N PRO A 435 -3.63 37.87 -9.76
CA PRO A 435 -2.38 37.48 -10.39
C PRO A 435 -2.44 36.02 -10.88
N ALA A 436 -1.56 35.66 -11.83
CA ALA A 436 -1.57 34.35 -12.48
C ALA A 436 -1.41 33.15 -11.51
N ASP A 437 -0.75 33.38 -10.37
CA ASP A 437 -0.53 32.41 -9.30
C ASP A 437 -1.48 32.61 -8.10
N GLY A 438 -2.39 33.59 -8.14
CA GLY A 438 -3.24 33.94 -6.99
C GLY A 438 -4.14 32.79 -6.55
N LEU A 439 -4.78 32.10 -7.49
CA LEU A 439 -5.60 30.93 -7.21
C LEU A 439 -4.76 29.74 -6.72
N GLN A 440 -3.57 29.54 -7.29
CA GLN A 440 -2.65 28.48 -6.87
C GLN A 440 -2.16 28.69 -5.45
N GLN A 441 -1.66 29.88 -5.12
CA GLN A 441 -1.17 30.20 -3.79
C GLN A 441 -2.28 30.03 -2.74
N THR A 442 -3.48 30.53 -3.02
CA THR A 442 -4.63 30.43 -2.11
C THR A 442 -5.06 28.97 -1.92
N ALA A 443 -5.10 28.17 -2.99
CA ALA A 443 -5.42 26.74 -2.89
C ALA A 443 -4.45 26.00 -1.97
N GLN A 444 -3.15 26.30 -2.09
CA GLN A 444 -2.10 25.71 -1.26
C GLN A 444 -2.24 26.09 0.23
N GLN A 445 -2.72 27.30 0.56
CA GLN A 445 -3.01 27.68 1.95
C GLN A 445 -4.02 26.72 2.60
N TYR A 446 -4.99 26.26 1.81
CA TYR A 446 -6.02 25.32 2.23
C TYR A 446 -5.64 23.85 2.00
N GLY A 447 -4.39 23.57 1.63
CA GLY A 447 -3.85 22.21 1.45
C GLY A 447 -4.12 21.58 0.09
N LEU A 448 -4.77 22.28 -0.85
CA LEU A 448 -5.00 21.77 -2.20
C LEU A 448 -3.78 22.04 -3.10
N GLY A 449 -3.19 20.98 -3.65
CA GLY A 449 -1.91 21.05 -4.37
C GLY A 449 -0.69 20.97 -3.45
N VAL A 450 -0.89 20.56 -2.19
CA VAL A 450 0.17 20.20 -1.24
C VAL A 450 -0.01 18.73 -0.91
N ASP A 451 0.97 17.89 -1.21
CA ASP A 451 0.87 16.44 -0.93
C ASP A 451 1.66 16.07 0.32
N TYR A 452 1.27 14.95 0.93
CA TYR A 452 1.78 14.54 2.24
C TYR A 452 2.29 13.11 2.21
N VAL A 453 3.46 12.89 2.80
CA VAL A 453 3.89 11.55 3.20
C VAL A 453 3.25 11.27 4.56
N THR A 454 2.16 10.51 4.58
CA THR A 454 1.38 10.20 5.78
C THR A 454 1.49 8.71 6.10
N PRO A 455 1.96 8.32 7.30
CA PRO A 455 2.04 6.90 7.67
C PRO A 455 0.70 6.17 7.48
N GLY A 456 0.73 5.06 6.75
CA GLY A 456 -0.44 4.23 6.45
C GLY A 456 -1.45 4.85 5.48
N LEU A 457 -1.20 6.02 4.90
CA LEU A 457 -2.13 6.71 4.01
C LEU A 457 -1.44 7.27 2.76
N THR A 458 -1.74 6.64 1.61
CA THR A 458 -1.38 7.18 0.30
C THR A 458 -2.50 8.07 -0.21
N SER A 459 -2.22 9.34 -0.47
CA SER A 459 -3.21 10.31 -0.94
C SER A 459 -2.58 11.34 -1.87
N VAL A 460 -3.41 11.95 -2.70
CA VAL A 460 -3.06 13.18 -3.45
C VAL A 460 -4.14 14.21 -3.16
N THR A 461 -3.79 15.48 -3.13
CA THR A 461 -4.78 16.53 -2.84
C THR A 461 -5.43 17.07 -4.10
N GLY A 462 -4.64 17.28 -5.16
CA GLY A 462 -5.12 17.90 -6.40
C GLY A 462 -4.01 18.65 -7.10
N ASN A 463 -4.37 19.38 -8.15
CA ASN A 463 -3.45 20.25 -8.86
C ASN A 463 -4.16 21.55 -9.25
N VAL A 464 -3.57 22.68 -8.83
CA VAL A 464 -4.00 24.02 -9.24
C VAL A 464 -2.83 24.65 -9.99
N PRO A 465 -2.82 24.55 -11.34
CA PRO A 465 -1.73 25.09 -12.12
C PRO A 465 -1.78 26.62 -12.19
N LEU A 466 -0.66 27.23 -12.62
CA LEU A 466 -0.60 28.66 -12.93
C LEU A 466 -1.60 29.01 -14.04
N ALA A 467 -2.42 30.02 -13.80
CA ALA A 467 -3.38 30.55 -14.75
C ALA A 467 -2.79 31.77 -15.48
N ALA A 468 -1.89 31.50 -16.43
CA ALA A 468 -1.11 32.53 -17.12
C ALA A 468 -1.98 33.49 -17.96
N THR A 469 -3.03 32.98 -18.62
CA THR A 469 -3.91 33.79 -19.47
C THR A 469 -5.19 34.21 -18.75
N PRO A 470 -5.83 35.32 -19.16
CA PRO A 470 -7.14 35.70 -18.63
C PRO A 470 -8.19 34.59 -18.75
N ALA A 471 -8.25 33.89 -19.89
CA ALA A 471 -9.16 32.77 -20.09
C ALA A 471 -8.91 31.62 -19.11
N GLN A 472 -7.64 31.28 -18.85
CA GLN A 472 -7.30 30.28 -17.83
C GLN A 472 -7.75 30.71 -16.43
N ARG A 473 -7.58 31.98 -16.08
CA ARG A 473 -8.04 32.51 -14.78
C ARG A 473 -9.55 32.42 -14.63
N VAL A 474 -10.30 32.76 -15.68
CA VAL A 474 -11.78 32.65 -15.69
C VAL A 474 -12.23 31.20 -15.45
N GLU A 475 -11.66 30.23 -16.16
CA GLU A 475 -11.98 28.80 -15.98
C GLU A 475 -11.58 28.27 -14.60
N SER A 476 -10.35 28.58 -14.19
CA SER A 476 -9.83 28.10 -12.90
C SER A 476 -10.65 28.67 -11.73
N ALA A 477 -11.13 29.90 -11.83
CA ALA A 477 -11.91 30.55 -10.79
C ALA A 477 -13.27 29.89 -10.49
N ILE A 478 -13.79 29.10 -11.43
CA ILE A 478 -15.01 28.30 -11.24
C ILE A 478 -14.72 26.81 -11.03
N GLY A 479 -13.45 26.45 -10.83
CA GLY A 479 -13.01 25.06 -10.63
C GLY A 479 -13.04 24.20 -11.89
N GLN A 480 -12.91 24.83 -13.07
CA GLN A 480 -12.83 24.18 -14.38
C GLN A 480 -11.47 24.41 -15.05
N GLY A 481 -11.33 23.94 -16.29
CA GLY A 481 -10.10 24.03 -17.07
C GLY A 481 -9.09 22.97 -16.66
N GLN A 482 -7.99 23.39 -16.03
CA GLN A 482 -6.88 22.50 -15.64
C GLN A 482 -6.81 22.24 -14.13
N VAL A 483 -7.76 22.79 -13.36
CA VAL A 483 -7.85 22.55 -11.92
C VAL A 483 -8.42 21.16 -11.69
N THR A 484 -7.72 20.36 -10.89
CA THR A 484 -8.22 19.06 -10.42
C THR A 484 -8.08 18.96 -8.91
N ALA A 485 -8.98 18.20 -8.29
CA ALA A 485 -8.96 17.91 -6.87
C ALA A 485 -9.41 16.47 -6.63
N SER A 486 -8.88 15.87 -5.56
CA SER A 486 -9.45 14.64 -5.01
C SER A 486 -10.53 14.95 -3.97
N PRO A 487 -11.42 13.99 -3.67
CA PRO A 487 -12.33 14.12 -2.52
C PRO A 487 -11.57 14.41 -1.22
N PHE A 488 -10.42 13.76 -1.02
CA PHE A 488 -9.52 14.06 0.09
C PHE A 488 -9.01 15.51 0.09
N GLY A 489 -8.56 16.04 -1.04
CA GLY A 489 -8.11 17.44 -1.15
C GLY A 489 -9.22 18.45 -0.88
N MET A 490 -10.43 18.20 -1.37
CA MET A 490 -11.57 19.08 -1.08
C MET A 490 -12.03 18.98 0.38
N ALA A 491 -11.86 17.83 1.04
CA ALA A 491 -12.09 17.70 2.48
C ALA A 491 -11.02 18.48 3.28
N LEU A 492 -9.75 18.49 2.84
CA LEU A 492 -8.71 19.34 3.42
C LEU A 492 -9.01 20.83 3.28
N VAL A 493 -9.56 21.26 2.13
CA VAL A 493 -10.01 22.66 1.95
C VAL A 493 -11.09 23.01 2.96
N ALA A 494 -12.12 22.18 3.09
CA ALA A 494 -13.19 22.38 4.07
C ALA A 494 -12.66 22.39 5.52
N SER A 495 -11.72 21.48 5.83
CA SER A 495 -11.08 21.37 7.14
C SER A 495 -10.28 22.63 7.50
N SER A 496 -9.52 23.15 6.55
CA SER A 496 -8.71 24.35 6.72
C SER A 496 -9.56 25.62 6.87
N ILE A 497 -10.69 25.72 6.15
CA ILE A 497 -11.69 26.78 6.34
C ILE A 497 -12.35 26.67 7.72
N ALA A 498 -12.70 25.46 8.15
CA ALA A 498 -13.35 25.23 9.43
C ALA A 498 -12.49 25.70 10.61
N SER A 499 -11.22 25.30 10.62
CA SER A 499 -10.26 25.59 11.70
C SER A 499 -9.56 26.96 11.57
N GLY A 500 -9.57 27.56 10.39
CA GLY A 500 -8.77 28.76 10.08
C GLY A 500 -7.26 28.48 9.98
N ALA A 501 -6.86 27.22 9.82
CA ALA A 501 -5.46 26.81 9.68
C ALA A 501 -5.32 25.47 8.93
N LEU A 502 -4.25 25.31 8.16
CA LEU A 502 -3.93 24.02 7.56
C LEU A 502 -3.38 23.05 8.61
N LYS A 503 -4.10 21.95 8.85
CA LYS A 503 -3.63 20.83 9.68
C LYS A 503 -3.17 19.70 8.79
N ALA A 504 -2.02 19.11 9.12
CA ALA A 504 -1.51 17.96 8.41
C ALA A 504 -2.45 16.76 8.61
N PRO A 505 -2.79 16.02 7.54
CA PRO A 505 -3.62 14.83 7.65
C PRO A 505 -2.92 13.78 8.52
N THR A 506 -3.67 13.17 9.43
CA THR A 506 -3.16 12.19 10.40
C THR A 506 -4.07 10.96 10.35
N LEU A 507 -3.54 9.79 9.96
CA LEU A 507 -4.28 8.52 9.99
C LEU A 507 -3.91 7.66 11.20
N LEU A 508 -2.63 7.66 11.60
CA LEU A 508 -2.16 6.97 12.79
C LEU A 508 -2.05 7.96 13.93
N ASP A 509 -2.51 7.57 15.11
CA ASP A 509 -2.58 8.48 16.25
C ASP A 509 -1.19 9.08 16.58
N GLY A 510 -1.14 10.41 16.69
CA GLY A 510 0.09 11.17 16.95
C GLY A 510 1.12 11.21 15.82
N GLN A 511 0.81 10.70 14.61
CA GLN A 511 1.75 10.66 13.48
C GLN A 511 1.23 11.45 12.27
N PRO A 512 1.31 12.80 12.32
CA PRO A 512 0.85 13.64 11.23
C PRO A 512 1.71 13.48 9.97
N GLY A 513 1.08 13.63 8.81
CA GLY A 513 1.76 13.61 7.53
C GLY A 513 2.76 14.76 7.36
N VAL A 514 3.84 14.49 6.63
CA VAL A 514 4.86 15.48 6.29
C VAL A 514 4.55 16.06 4.91
N ALA A 515 4.28 17.37 4.87
CA ALA A 515 3.98 18.07 3.63
C ALA A 515 5.20 18.19 2.70
N ASN A 516 4.99 18.11 1.39
CA ASN A 516 6.02 18.34 0.38
C ASN A 516 6.33 19.83 0.13
N ALA A 517 5.53 20.74 0.71
CA ALA A 517 5.67 22.18 0.61
C ALA A 517 5.19 22.88 1.89
N THR A 518 5.64 24.11 2.11
CA THR A 518 5.18 24.96 3.22
C THR A 518 4.38 26.13 2.64
N PRO A 519 3.04 26.04 2.59
CA PRO A 519 2.20 27.10 2.05
C PRO A 519 2.14 28.32 2.98
N LYS A 520 1.63 29.43 2.46
CA LYS A 520 1.27 30.58 3.31
C LYS A 520 0.16 30.16 4.31
N PRO A 521 0.16 30.69 5.54
CA PRO A 521 -0.92 30.43 6.48
C PRO A 521 -2.26 30.95 5.95
N VAL A 522 -3.33 30.22 6.25
CA VAL A 522 -4.72 30.69 6.06
C VAL A 522 -4.93 31.97 6.87
N ASP A 523 -5.59 32.98 6.27
CA ASP A 523 -6.08 34.14 7.01
C ASP A 523 -7.37 33.77 7.78
N PRO A 524 -7.37 33.78 9.13
CA PRO A 524 -8.54 33.37 9.90
C PRO A 524 -9.75 34.29 9.68
N GLN A 525 -9.55 35.58 9.41
CA GLN A 525 -10.64 36.51 9.14
C GLN A 525 -11.34 36.19 7.81
N VAL A 526 -10.54 35.85 6.79
CA VAL A 526 -11.07 35.42 5.49
C VAL A 526 -11.81 34.08 5.64
N ALA A 527 -11.27 33.14 6.41
CA ALA A 527 -11.93 31.86 6.69
C ALA A 527 -13.29 32.05 7.37
N GLU A 528 -13.42 32.96 8.35
CA GLU A 528 -14.71 33.29 8.98
C GLU A 528 -15.71 33.90 7.99
N GLN A 529 -15.27 34.80 7.11
CA GLN A 529 -16.12 35.38 6.08
C GLN A 529 -16.62 34.30 5.10
N VAL A 530 -15.75 33.37 4.68
CA VAL A 530 -16.13 32.24 3.83
C VAL A 530 -17.10 31.30 4.54
N LYS A 531 -16.91 31.02 5.84
CA LYS A 531 -17.87 30.23 6.63
C LYS A 531 -19.25 30.87 6.68
N ALA A 532 -19.34 32.19 6.82
CA ALA A 532 -20.62 32.90 6.77
C ALA A 532 -21.33 32.74 5.41
N MET A 533 -20.57 32.80 4.31
CA MET A 533 -21.12 32.58 2.96
C MET A 533 -21.51 31.12 2.71
N MET A 534 -20.73 30.15 3.22
CA MET A 534 -21.08 28.72 3.22
C MET A 534 -22.34 28.43 4.05
N ARG A 535 -22.59 29.19 5.11
CA ARG A 535 -23.86 29.11 5.86
C ARG A 535 -25.02 29.53 4.98
N GLU A 536 -24.88 30.64 4.26
CA GLU A 536 -25.92 31.14 3.36
C GLU A 536 -26.22 30.16 2.23
N THR A 537 -25.22 29.43 1.72
CA THR A 537 -25.45 28.35 0.76
C THR A 537 -26.48 27.33 1.27
N VAL A 538 -26.43 26.99 2.56
CA VAL A 538 -27.34 26.04 3.20
C VAL A 538 -28.68 26.67 3.57
N THR A 539 -28.73 27.93 4.01
CA THR A 539 -29.99 28.55 4.46
C THR A 539 -30.81 29.19 3.35
N ASN A 540 -30.17 29.69 2.30
CA ASN A 540 -30.81 30.44 1.22
C ASN A 540 -30.14 30.26 -0.15
N GLY A 541 -29.30 29.23 -0.31
CA GLY A 541 -28.51 29.03 -1.53
C GLY A 541 -28.80 27.71 -2.22
N THR A 542 -27.76 27.11 -2.78
CA THR A 542 -27.86 25.87 -3.56
C THR A 542 -27.99 24.59 -2.73
N ALA A 543 -27.85 24.66 -1.40
CA ALA A 543 -27.89 23.50 -0.50
C ALA A 543 -29.08 23.53 0.48
N THR A 544 -30.18 24.23 0.16
CA THR A 544 -31.34 24.39 1.06
C THR A 544 -32.02 23.09 1.46
N GLN A 545 -31.82 22.00 0.72
CA GLN A 545 -32.32 20.67 1.11
C GLN A 545 -31.67 20.10 2.39
N LEU A 546 -30.58 20.71 2.87
CA LEU A 546 -29.87 20.35 4.09
C LEU A 546 -30.07 21.36 5.23
N GLN A 547 -31.00 22.32 5.07
CA GLN A 547 -31.26 23.35 6.08
C GLN A 547 -31.78 22.81 7.42
N ASP A 548 -32.28 21.57 7.43
CA ASP A 548 -32.74 20.87 8.63
C ASP A 548 -31.58 20.47 9.56
N ILE A 549 -30.35 20.42 9.05
CA ILE A 549 -29.16 20.05 9.84
C ILE A 549 -28.62 21.30 10.57
N PRO A 550 -28.66 21.33 11.92
CA PRO A 550 -28.22 22.50 12.69
C PRO A 550 -26.74 22.80 12.48
N GLY A 551 -26.40 24.08 12.36
CA GLY A 551 -24.99 24.51 12.26
C GLY A 551 -24.27 24.16 10.96
N LEU A 552 -24.89 23.43 10.02
CA LEU A 552 -24.25 23.04 8.77
C LEU A 552 -23.84 24.26 7.94
N LEU A 553 -22.61 24.20 7.42
CA LEU A 553 -22.05 25.07 6.40
C LEU A 553 -21.74 24.20 5.18
N GLY A 554 -21.82 24.73 3.97
CA GLY A 554 -21.36 23.97 2.82
C GLY A 554 -21.27 24.74 1.53
N LYS A 555 -20.74 24.07 0.50
CA LYS A 555 -20.73 24.57 -0.87
C LYS A 555 -21.01 23.43 -1.84
N THR A 556 -21.95 23.63 -2.75
CA THR A 556 -22.22 22.69 -3.85
C THR A 556 -21.25 22.90 -5.00
N GLY A 557 -21.00 21.83 -5.76
CA GLY A 557 -20.30 21.87 -7.03
C GLY A 557 -20.97 20.99 -8.08
N THR A 558 -21.02 21.52 -9.30
CA THR A 558 -21.29 20.77 -10.52
C THR A 558 -20.10 21.03 -11.43
N ALA A 559 -19.53 19.99 -12.02
CA ALA A 559 -18.38 20.13 -12.92
C ALA A 559 -18.59 19.29 -14.17
N GLU A 560 -18.67 19.97 -15.31
CA GLU A 560 -18.89 19.35 -16.62
C GLU A 560 -17.61 18.63 -17.10
N PHE A 561 -17.79 17.49 -17.78
CA PHE A 561 -16.71 16.73 -18.38
C PHE A 561 -17.19 15.90 -19.58
N GLY A 562 -16.22 15.36 -20.34
CA GLY A 562 -16.48 14.53 -21.52
C GLY A 562 -16.72 15.35 -22.80
N PRO A 563 -16.95 14.67 -23.95
CA PRO A 563 -17.26 15.35 -25.20
C PRO A 563 -18.46 16.28 -25.04
N ASN A 564 -18.34 17.51 -25.52
CA ASN A 564 -19.37 18.56 -25.45
C ASN A 564 -19.88 18.91 -24.04
N ASN A 565 -19.18 18.52 -22.96
CA ASN A 565 -19.58 18.83 -21.58
C ASN A 565 -20.96 18.24 -21.18
N GLU A 566 -21.38 17.14 -21.81
CA GLU A 566 -22.71 16.54 -21.62
C GLU A 566 -22.89 15.75 -20.31
N ILE A 567 -21.80 15.49 -19.57
CA ILE A 567 -21.84 14.76 -18.29
C ILE A 567 -21.29 15.69 -17.21
N ALA A 568 -21.92 15.71 -16.03
CA ALA A 568 -21.41 16.47 -14.90
C ALA A 568 -21.16 15.62 -13.65
N HIS A 569 -20.05 15.88 -12.96
CA HIS A 569 -19.77 15.38 -11.63
C HIS A 569 -20.53 16.21 -10.57
N GLY A 570 -21.02 15.53 -9.53
CA GLY A 570 -21.67 16.14 -8.38
C GLY A 570 -20.72 16.24 -7.19
N TRP A 571 -20.66 17.42 -6.57
CA TRP A 571 -19.82 17.70 -5.41
C TRP A 571 -20.59 18.40 -4.29
N PHE A 572 -20.20 18.11 -3.06
CA PHE A 572 -20.53 18.92 -1.90
C PHE A 572 -19.37 18.91 -0.92
N VAL A 573 -18.96 20.09 -0.44
CA VAL A 573 -18.07 20.21 0.73
C VAL A 573 -18.86 20.78 1.89
N GLY A 574 -18.69 20.19 3.07
CA GLY A 574 -19.49 20.52 4.25
C GLY A 574 -18.66 20.65 5.52
N ILE A 575 -19.14 21.48 6.45
CA ILE A 575 -18.58 21.66 7.78
C ILE A 575 -19.73 21.58 8.80
N ALA A 576 -19.61 20.67 9.77
CA ALA A 576 -20.56 20.45 10.84
C ALA A 576 -19.82 20.38 12.19
N GLY A 577 -19.63 21.54 12.84
CA GLY A 577 -18.79 21.63 14.04
C GLY A 577 -17.33 21.30 13.73
N ASP A 578 -16.75 20.35 14.47
CA ASP A 578 -15.38 19.85 14.27
C ASP A 578 -15.33 18.63 13.32
N LEU A 579 -16.19 18.65 12.30
CA LEU A 579 -16.22 17.68 11.21
C LEU A 579 -16.24 18.44 9.88
N ALA A 580 -15.22 18.26 9.05
CA ALA A 580 -15.19 18.74 7.67
C ALA A 580 -15.17 17.56 6.71
N PHE A 581 -15.91 17.64 5.62
CA PHE A 581 -16.03 16.52 4.70
C PHE A 581 -16.25 16.97 3.26
N ALA A 582 -15.92 16.09 2.32
CA ALA A 582 -16.25 16.20 0.92
C ALA A 582 -17.03 14.97 0.47
N VAL A 583 -18.04 15.20 -0.36
CA VAL A 583 -18.83 14.18 -1.06
C VAL A 583 -18.63 14.37 -2.56
N PHE A 584 -18.30 13.30 -3.24
CA PHE A 584 -18.12 13.25 -4.69
C PHE A 584 -19.00 12.17 -5.30
N VAL A 585 -19.62 12.47 -6.43
CA VAL A 585 -20.42 11.52 -7.24
C VAL A 585 -20.05 11.71 -8.70
N ALA A 586 -19.42 10.69 -9.30
CA ALA A 586 -19.01 10.75 -10.69
C ALA A 586 -20.24 10.70 -11.62
N GLY A 587 -20.35 11.59 -12.61
CA GLY A 587 -21.49 11.57 -13.53
C GLY A 587 -22.86 11.76 -12.86
N GLY A 588 -22.90 12.41 -11.69
CA GLY A 588 -24.12 12.68 -10.93
C GLY A 588 -25.09 13.68 -11.58
N GLN A 589 -24.71 14.30 -12.71
CA GLN A 589 -25.45 15.29 -13.50
C GLN A 589 -25.75 16.62 -12.78
N SER A 590 -25.69 16.64 -11.45
CA SER A 590 -25.86 17.80 -10.60
C SER A 590 -25.22 17.55 -9.22
N SER A 591 -25.24 18.55 -8.35
CA SER A 591 -24.86 18.38 -6.93
C SER A 591 -25.90 17.63 -6.08
N GLY A 592 -27.09 17.32 -6.62
CA GLY A 592 -28.20 16.69 -5.88
C GLY A 592 -27.83 15.37 -5.21
N PRO A 593 -27.26 14.38 -5.93
CA PRO A 593 -26.82 13.11 -5.32
C PRO A 593 -25.76 13.29 -4.22
N ALA A 594 -24.84 14.24 -4.39
CA ALA A 594 -23.83 14.54 -3.37
C ALA A 594 -24.46 15.15 -2.10
N LEU A 595 -25.46 16.03 -2.25
CA LEU A 595 -26.24 16.56 -1.14
C LEU A 595 -27.09 15.48 -0.46
N GLU A 596 -27.67 14.53 -1.21
CA GLU A 596 -28.42 13.41 -0.63
C GLU A 596 -27.52 12.55 0.26
N ALA A 597 -26.35 12.15 -0.23
CA ALA A 597 -25.37 11.40 0.54
C ALA A 597 -24.86 12.19 1.76
N ALA A 598 -24.57 13.49 1.62
CA ALA A 598 -24.22 14.35 2.75
C ALA A 598 -25.33 14.38 3.82
N GLY A 599 -26.59 14.44 3.39
CA GLY A 599 -27.74 14.39 4.29
C GLY A 599 -27.89 13.05 5.01
N LYS A 600 -27.59 11.92 4.35
CA LYS A 600 -27.59 10.59 4.98
C LYS A 600 -26.43 10.41 5.96
N LEU A 601 -25.27 11.00 5.69
CA LEU A 601 -24.11 10.95 6.59
C LEU A 601 -24.40 11.63 7.94
N LEU A 602 -25.11 12.76 7.89
CA LEU A 602 -25.29 13.67 9.03
C LEU A 602 -26.58 13.44 9.83
N ARG A 603 -27.53 12.66 9.31
CA ARG A 603 -28.78 12.27 9.99
C ARG A 603 -28.64 10.88 10.59
#